data_AF-A0A6M0CJF8-F1
#
_entry.id   AF-A0A6M0CJF8-F1
#
_cell.length_a   1.000
_cell.length_b   1.000
_cell.length_c   1.000
_cell.angle_alpha   90.00
_cell.angle_beta   90.00
_cell.angle_gamma   90.00
#
_symmetry.space_group_name_H-M   'P 1'
#
loop_
_entity.id
_entity.type
_entity.pdbx_description
1 polymer ?
#
loop_
_entity_poly.entity_id
_entity_poly.type
_entity_poly.pdbx_seq_one_letter_code
_entity_poly.pdbx_strand_id
1 'polypeptide(L)'
;MELFKSRDFSSFFSDTFDFVKFNGKHFFKHYLIINGIFLMVLMTFMYFFSKFYANLLTSSLYGGGQSEFETFIDNYGPIAIVLVILFFFFAIFAGLVSYSFTPIYFRLYEENSGPNFSTKEILASFKSKFGKLIIFVLVSVFLLSIPTIIATGIAVFIVMITIVGILLIPVVLAIPMLFFHSMLMEYIRGEKGIFDSMGYSFSVIGNKFVHAVGCLGILLFMSYIVQLGFGFVQSIFTGAGIYTMTPEAQMDVADSSAIMITVMVVTYAISFVVQTFCGLILQINQSLVFYTYKEETEHINTNSVIDQIGAGE
;
A
#
# COMPACT_ATOMS: atom_id res chain seq x y z
N MET A 1 16.51 18.34 1.43
CA MET A 1 16.93 16.96 1.76
C MET A 1 17.47 16.31 0.50
N GLU A 2 18.65 15.73 0.61
CA GLU A 2 19.38 15.11 -0.49
C GLU A 2 18.90 13.67 -0.71
N LEU A 3 18.53 13.33 -1.96
CA LEU A 3 18.06 11.98 -2.30
C LEU A 3 19.24 10.99 -2.42
N PHE A 4 20.29 11.37 -3.13
CA PHE A 4 21.47 10.57 -3.39
C PHE A 4 22.45 10.61 -2.21
N LYS A 5 22.35 9.65 -1.30
CA LYS A 5 23.17 9.60 -0.10
C LYS A 5 23.36 8.16 0.31
N SER A 6 24.59 7.77 0.68
CA SER A 6 24.82 6.47 1.31
C SER A 6 24.16 6.46 2.70
N ARG A 7 23.29 5.49 2.94
CA ARG A 7 22.52 5.35 4.19
C ARG A 7 22.82 4.02 4.85
N ASP A 8 22.97 4.06 6.17
CA ASP A 8 22.91 2.90 7.05
C ASP A 8 21.46 2.68 7.54
N PHE A 9 21.27 1.66 8.39
CA PHE A 9 19.94 1.32 8.91
C PHE A 9 19.28 2.50 9.65
N SER A 10 20.02 3.16 10.55
CA SER A 10 19.48 4.27 11.34
C SER A 10 19.12 5.45 10.46
N SER A 11 19.98 5.75 9.49
CA SER A 11 19.77 6.84 8.53
C SER A 11 18.55 6.56 7.66
N PHE A 12 18.32 5.32 7.22
CA PHE A 12 17.09 4.99 6.48
C PHE A 12 15.84 5.29 7.29
N PHE A 13 15.84 4.94 8.57
CA PHE A 13 14.71 5.20 9.45
C PHE A 13 14.52 6.70 9.69
N SER A 14 15.56 7.42 10.14
CA SER A 14 15.48 8.86 10.42
C SER A 14 15.16 9.67 9.17
N ASP A 15 15.84 9.42 8.05
CA ASP A 15 15.65 10.14 6.79
C ASP A 15 14.23 9.96 6.25
N THR A 16 13.59 8.80 6.49
CA THR A 16 12.17 8.58 6.12
C THR A 16 11.25 9.55 6.87
N PHE A 17 11.41 9.66 8.19
CA PHE A 17 10.59 10.58 9.00
C PHE A 17 10.97 12.04 8.79
N ASP A 18 12.24 12.34 8.52
CA ASP A 18 12.67 13.69 8.15
C ASP A 18 12.07 14.10 6.80
N PHE A 19 12.02 13.21 5.82
CA PHE A 19 11.33 13.48 4.56
C PHE A 19 9.85 13.81 4.81
N VAL A 20 9.17 13.01 5.64
CA VAL A 20 7.78 13.27 6.02
C VAL A 20 7.65 14.61 6.76
N LYS A 21 8.57 14.95 7.64
CA LYS A 21 8.57 16.19 8.41
C LYS A 21 8.76 17.42 7.53
N PHE A 22 9.73 17.39 6.62
CA PHE A 22 10.09 18.54 5.79
C PHE A 22 9.22 18.66 4.52
N ASN A 23 8.86 17.54 3.91
CA ASN A 23 8.15 17.50 2.62
C ASN A 23 6.74 16.93 2.70
N GLY A 24 6.30 16.39 3.85
CA GLY A 24 5.02 15.69 3.97
C GLY A 24 3.82 16.56 3.63
N LYS A 25 3.84 17.86 3.95
CA LYS A 25 2.75 18.78 3.56
C LYS A 25 2.59 18.84 2.04
N HIS A 26 3.68 18.88 1.30
CA HIS A 26 3.65 18.87 -0.16
C HIS A 26 3.24 17.50 -0.68
N PHE A 27 3.93 16.45 -0.22
CA PHE A 27 3.71 15.06 -0.63
C PHE A 27 2.25 14.59 -0.40
N PHE A 28 1.74 14.66 0.82
CA PHE A 28 0.39 14.20 1.15
C PHE A 28 -0.71 15.07 0.54
N LYS A 29 -0.49 16.38 0.40
CA LYS A 29 -1.44 17.26 -0.29
C LYS A 29 -1.60 16.82 -1.75
N HIS A 30 -0.50 16.62 -2.47
CA HIS A 30 -0.57 16.20 -3.86
C HIS A 30 -1.09 14.77 -4.00
N TYR A 31 -0.74 13.88 -3.07
CA TYR A 31 -1.31 12.54 -3.02
C TYR A 31 -2.84 12.58 -2.90
N LEU A 32 -3.37 13.34 -1.93
CA LEU A 32 -4.81 13.45 -1.71
C LEU A 32 -5.55 14.16 -2.86
N ILE A 33 -4.93 15.13 -3.52
CA ILE A 33 -5.55 15.77 -4.70
C ILE A 33 -5.70 14.77 -5.84
N ILE A 34 -4.71 13.90 -6.06
CA ILE A 34 -4.72 12.95 -7.17
C ILE A 34 -5.54 11.69 -6.82
N ASN A 35 -5.34 11.16 -5.61
CA ASN A 35 -5.90 9.88 -5.18
C ASN A 35 -7.18 10.02 -4.35
N GLY A 36 -7.55 11.21 -3.90
CA GLY A 36 -8.69 11.42 -3.02
C GLY A 36 -10.00 10.91 -3.61
N ILE A 37 -10.24 11.14 -4.90
CA ILE A 37 -11.43 10.60 -5.57
C ILE A 37 -11.44 9.07 -5.61
N PHE A 38 -10.29 8.44 -5.84
CA PHE A 38 -10.18 6.98 -5.83
C PHE A 38 -10.43 6.42 -4.43
N LEU A 39 -9.87 7.05 -3.39
CA LEU A 39 -10.11 6.67 -2.00
C LEU A 39 -11.61 6.76 -1.64
N MET A 40 -12.28 7.85 -2.00
CA MET A 40 -13.71 8.03 -1.73
C MET A 40 -14.58 6.99 -2.44
N VAL A 41 -14.28 6.67 -3.70
CA VAL A 41 -15.00 5.63 -4.44
C VAL A 41 -14.74 4.25 -3.83
N LEU A 42 -13.50 3.93 -3.46
CA LEU A 42 -13.17 2.66 -2.78
C LEU A 42 -13.88 2.53 -1.42
N MET A 43 -13.96 3.61 -0.65
CA MET A 43 -14.73 3.65 0.61
C MET A 43 -16.23 3.44 0.37
N THR A 44 -16.77 3.95 -0.74
CA THR A 44 -18.16 3.72 -1.14
C THR A 44 -18.41 2.25 -1.45
N PHE A 45 -17.53 1.60 -2.21
CA PHE A 45 -17.60 0.15 -2.44
C PHE A 45 -17.50 -0.63 -1.13
N MET A 46 -16.60 -0.22 -0.22
CA MET A 46 -16.44 -0.85 1.09
C MET A 46 -17.73 -0.82 1.93
N TYR A 47 -18.48 0.27 1.87
CA TYR A 47 -19.81 0.37 2.48
C TYR A 47 -20.79 -0.67 1.90
N PHE A 48 -20.89 -0.76 0.57
CA PHE A 48 -21.76 -1.74 -0.07
C PHE A 48 -21.38 -3.19 0.28
N PHE A 49 -20.09 -3.51 0.28
CA PHE A 49 -19.60 -4.83 0.67
C PHE A 49 -19.87 -5.14 2.15
N SER A 50 -19.67 -4.16 3.03
CA SER A 50 -19.95 -4.32 4.46
C SER A 50 -21.45 -4.55 4.71
N LYS A 51 -22.33 -3.87 3.98
CA LYS A 51 -23.78 -4.09 4.04
C LYS A 51 -24.17 -5.47 3.52
N PHE A 52 -23.61 -5.88 2.38
CA PHE A 52 -23.83 -7.22 1.82
C PHE A 52 -23.37 -8.33 2.80
N TYR A 53 -22.18 -8.19 3.37
CA TYR A 53 -21.62 -9.11 4.34
C TYR A 53 -22.43 -9.17 5.64
N ALA A 54 -22.81 -8.01 6.19
CA ALA A 54 -23.62 -7.95 7.41
C ALA A 54 -24.98 -8.62 7.21
N ASN A 55 -25.67 -8.36 6.08
CA ASN A 55 -26.94 -9.00 5.75
C ASN A 55 -26.80 -10.53 5.65
N LEU A 56 -25.73 -11.01 5.00
CA LEU A 56 -25.43 -12.44 4.87
C LEU A 56 -25.18 -13.11 6.23
N LEU A 57 -24.45 -12.44 7.13
CA LEU A 57 -24.25 -12.92 8.49
C LEU A 57 -25.58 -12.96 9.27
N THR A 58 -26.38 -11.89 9.23
CA THR A 58 -27.65 -11.85 9.97
C THR A 58 -28.64 -12.89 9.46
N SER A 59 -28.73 -13.14 8.15
CA SER A 59 -29.60 -14.20 7.61
C SER A 59 -29.16 -15.59 8.08
N SER A 60 -27.85 -15.82 8.26
CA SER A 60 -27.32 -17.09 8.74
C SER A 60 -27.47 -17.30 10.25
N LEU A 61 -27.47 -16.22 11.04
CA LEU A 61 -27.51 -16.26 12.51
C LEU A 61 -28.93 -16.23 13.09
N TYR A 62 -29.89 -15.58 12.43
CA TYR A 62 -31.23 -15.30 12.98
C TYR A 62 -32.37 -16.14 12.36
N GLY A 63 -32.06 -17.23 11.65
CA GLY A 63 -33.05 -18.29 11.40
C GLY A 63 -33.81 -18.24 10.07
N GLY A 64 -33.25 -17.64 9.02
CA GLY A 64 -33.70 -17.91 7.67
C GLY A 64 -33.28 -19.33 7.27
N GLY A 65 -34.22 -20.25 7.06
CA GLY A 65 -33.91 -21.57 6.52
C GLY A 65 -33.13 -21.46 5.19
N GLN A 66 -32.51 -22.55 4.74
CA GLN A 66 -31.73 -22.64 3.49
C GLN A 66 -32.37 -21.91 2.28
N SER A 67 -33.70 -21.88 2.25
CA SER A 67 -34.55 -21.16 1.30
C SER A 67 -34.39 -19.63 1.26
N GLU A 68 -34.16 -18.93 2.37
CA GLU A 68 -34.01 -17.45 2.37
C GLU A 68 -32.63 -17.03 1.85
N PHE A 69 -31.59 -17.81 2.15
CA PHE A 69 -30.26 -17.63 1.62
C PHE A 69 -30.22 -17.86 0.10
N GLU A 70 -30.84 -18.95 -0.37
CA GLU A 70 -30.98 -19.25 -1.80
C GLU A 70 -31.77 -18.14 -2.51
N THR A 71 -32.86 -17.67 -1.91
CA THR A 71 -33.66 -16.54 -2.46
C THR A 71 -32.88 -15.22 -2.50
N PHE A 72 -32.04 -14.94 -1.50
CA PHE A 72 -31.19 -13.75 -1.49
C PHE A 72 -30.10 -13.82 -2.57
N ILE A 73 -29.44 -14.98 -2.72
CA ILE A 73 -28.43 -15.19 -3.76
C ILE A 73 -29.06 -15.16 -5.15
N ASP A 74 -30.24 -15.71 -5.36
CA ASP A 74 -30.91 -15.69 -6.66
C ASP A 74 -31.35 -14.27 -7.06
N ASN A 75 -31.81 -13.46 -6.10
CA ASN A 75 -32.27 -12.10 -6.37
C ASN A 75 -31.13 -11.06 -6.45
N TYR A 76 -30.10 -11.19 -5.61
CA TYR A 76 -29.03 -10.19 -5.49
C TYR A 76 -27.66 -10.67 -5.99
N GLY A 77 -27.48 -11.98 -6.19
CA GLY A 77 -26.23 -12.59 -6.64
C GLY A 77 -25.77 -12.09 -8.01
N PRO A 78 -26.61 -12.00 -9.05
CA PRO A 78 -26.22 -11.45 -10.34
C PRO A 78 -25.70 -10.00 -10.25
N ILE A 79 -26.36 -9.16 -9.44
CA ILE A 79 -25.95 -7.76 -9.21
C ILE A 79 -24.64 -7.72 -8.41
N ALA A 80 -24.49 -8.58 -7.40
CA ALA A 80 -23.26 -8.69 -6.61
C ALA A 80 -22.06 -9.09 -7.47
N ILE A 81 -22.21 -10.03 -8.41
CA ILE A 81 -21.14 -10.43 -9.34
C ILE A 81 -20.71 -9.23 -10.21
N VAL A 82 -21.66 -8.49 -10.77
CA VAL A 82 -21.35 -7.29 -11.57
C VAL A 82 -20.63 -6.24 -10.73
N LEU A 83 -21.08 -5.99 -9.49
CA LEU A 83 -20.42 -5.06 -8.57
C LEU A 83 -19.00 -5.50 -8.21
N VAL A 84 -18.77 -6.79 -7.99
CA VAL A 84 -17.43 -7.35 -7.69
C VAL A 84 -16.50 -7.17 -8.89
N ILE A 85 -16.97 -7.45 -10.10
CA ILE A 85 -16.17 -7.28 -11.32
C ILE A 85 -15.82 -5.79 -11.52
N LEU A 86 -16.80 -4.90 -11.39
CA LEU A 86 -16.59 -3.46 -11.49
C LEU A 86 -15.59 -2.95 -10.44
N PHE A 87 -15.76 -3.39 -9.19
CA PHE A 87 -14.85 -3.07 -8.10
C PHE A 87 -13.43 -3.56 -8.40
N PHE A 88 -13.27 -4.79 -8.91
CA PHE A 88 -11.96 -5.36 -9.21
C PHE A 88 -11.19 -4.52 -10.23
N PHE A 89 -11.81 -4.17 -11.36
CA PHE A 89 -11.17 -3.32 -12.37
C PHE A 89 -10.88 -1.92 -11.84
N PHE A 90 -11.82 -1.32 -11.10
CA PHE A 90 -11.62 -0.01 -10.49
C PHE A 90 -10.49 -0.01 -9.46
N ALA A 91 -10.42 -1.04 -8.60
CA ALA A 91 -9.41 -1.20 -7.57
C ALA A 91 -8.01 -1.39 -8.18
N ILE A 92 -7.88 -2.16 -9.27
CA ILE A 92 -6.61 -2.27 -10.00
C ILE A 92 -6.19 -0.91 -10.56
N PHE A 93 -7.10 -0.17 -11.17
CA PHE A 93 -6.79 1.14 -11.74
C PHE A 93 -6.42 2.16 -10.65
N ALA A 94 -7.23 2.27 -9.60
CA ALA A 94 -6.97 3.11 -8.44
C ALA A 94 -5.64 2.73 -7.75
N GLY A 95 -5.40 1.43 -7.60
CA GLY A 95 -4.17 0.87 -7.05
C GLY A 95 -2.96 1.24 -7.90
N LEU A 96 -3.06 1.16 -9.22
CA LEU A 96 -1.99 1.60 -10.14
C LEU A 96 -1.65 3.07 -9.94
N VAL A 97 -2.66 3.95 -9.94
CA VAL A 97 -2.43 5.39 -9.77
C VAL A 97 -1.84 5.69 -8.40
N SER A 98 -2.35 5.05 -7.34
CA SER A 98 -1.86 5.25 -5.98
C SER A 98 -0.45 4.70 -5.78
N TYR A 99 -0.14 3.51 -6.30
CA TYR A 99 1.16 2.87 -6.14
C TYR A 99 2.27 3.56 -6.94
N SER A 100 1.94 4.07 -8.14
CA SER A 100 2.92 4.80 -8.97
C SER A 100 3.08 6.27 -8.58
N PHE A 101 2.24 6.80 -7.69
CA PHE A 101 2.38 8.17 -7.20
C PHE A 101 3.75 8.41 -6.55
N THR A 102 4.15 7.58 -5.59
CA THR A 102 5.40 7.81 -4.85
C THR A 102 6.62 7.75 -5.79
N PRO A 103 6.75 6.75 -6.68
CA PRO A 103 7.80 6.75 -7.68
C PRO A 103 7.85 7.98 -8.58
N ILE A 104 6.70 8.41 -9.11
CA ILE A 104 6.62 9.61 -9.96
C ILE A 104 6.97 10.87 -9.17
N TYR A 105 6.50 10.99 -7.93
CA TYR A 105 6.78 12.12 -7.06
C TYR A 105 8.29 12.23 -6.80
N PHE A 106 8.94 11.13 -6.45
CA PHE A 106 10.37 11.13 -6.15
C PHE A 106 11.22 11.45 -7.39
N ARG A 107 10.80 10.97 -8.57
CA ARG A 107 11.43 11.34 -9.83
C ARG A 107 11.32 12.85 -10.12
N LEU A 108 10.15 13.44 -9.90
CA LEU A 108 9.97 14.89 -10.04
C LEU A 108 10.75 15.66 -8.98
N TYR A 109 10.88 15.12 -7.77
CA TYR A 109 11.68 15.71 -6.70
C TYR A 109 13.16 15.73 -7.06
N GLU A 110 13.68 14.65 -7.69
CA GLU A 110 15.01 14.60 -8.28
C GLU A 110 15.18 15.65 -9.39
N GLU A 111 14.29 15.65 -10.39
CA GLU A 111 14.35 16.55 -11.55
C GLU A 111 14.29 18.04 -11.15
N ASN A 112 13.56 18.37 -10.07
CA ASN A 112 13.38 19.75 -9.59
C ASN A 112 14.25 20.09 -8.36
N SER A 113 15.18 19.21 -7.98
CA SER A 113 16.05 19.39 -6.80
C SER A 113 15.27 19.75 -5.52
N GLY A 114 14.08 19.18 -5.33
CA GLY A 114 13.20 19.51 -4.21
C GLY A 114 11.71 19.49 -4.56
N PRO A 115 10.84 19.96 -3.64
CA PRO A 115 9.38 19.93 -3.79
C PRO A 115 8.83 21.08 -4.67
N ASN A 116 9.60 21.56 -5.65
CA ASN A 116 9.24 22.73 -6.47
C ASN A 116 8.46 22.34 -7.72
N PHE A 117 7.38 21.57 -7.56
CA PHE A 117 6.52 21.13 -8.67
C PHE A 117 5.06 21.06 -8.24
N SER A 118 4.16 21.15 -9.20
CA SER A 118 2.72 21.24 -8.99
C SER A 118 2.01 19.92 -9.29
N THR A 119 0.73 19.81 -8.89
CA THR A 119 -0.12 18.67 -9.29
C THR A 119 -0.17 18.48 -10.80
N LYS A 120 -0.07 19.56 -11.58
CA LYS A 120 -0.14 19.50 -13.04
C LYS A 120 1.04 18.72 -13.63
N GLU A 121 2.23 18.92 -13.07
CA GLU A 121 3.44 18.20 -13.50
C GLU A 121 3.38 16.73 -13.11
N ILE A 122 2.86 16.42 -11.92
CA ILE A 122 2.62 15.03 -11.51
C ILE A 122 1.65 14.35 -12.49
N LEU A 123 0.53 15.00 -12.82
CA LEU A 123 -0.46 14.47 -13.77
C LEU A 123 0.10 14.35 -15.20
N ALA A 124 0.96 15.28 -15.62
CA ALA A 124 1.65 15.20 -16.91
C ALA A 124 2.59 13.98 -16.94
N SER A 125 3.34 13.74 -15.86
CA SER A 125 4.18 12.56 -15.70
C SER A 125 3.37 11.26 -15.75
N PHE A 126 2.24 11.19 -15.05
CA PHE A 126 1.30 10.06 -15.15
C PHE A 126 0.87 9.79 -16.59
N LYS A 127 0.43 10.82 -17.31
CA LYS A 127 -0.02 10.69 -18.71
C LYS A 127 1.10 10.24 -19.63
N SER A 128 2.29 10.82 -19.50
CA SER A 128 3.44 10.49 -20.34
C SER A 128 3.95 9.05 -20.11
N LYS A 129 3.78 8.51 -18.91
CA LYS A 129 4.22 7.16 -18.53
C LYS A 129 3.09 6.14 -18.48
N PHE A 130 1.86 6.51 -18.84
CA PHE A 130 0.69 5.66 -18.68
C PHE A 130 0.86 4.29 -19.36
N GLY A 131 1.38 4.25 -20.59
CA GLY A 131 1.65 2.99 -21.29
C GLY A 131 2.63 2.08 -20.54
N LYS A 132 3.69 2.65 -19.96
CA LYS A 132 4.63 1.91 -19.12
C LYS A 132 3.96 1.42 -17.84
N LEU A 133 3.15 2.25 -17.18
CA LEU A 133 2.42 1.85 -15.97
C LEU A 133 1.47 0.67 -16.25
N ILE A 134 0.79 0.66 -17.40
CA ILE A 134 -0.06 -0.47 -17.81
C ILE A 134 0.78 -1.74 -18.04
N ILE A 135 1.90 -1.64 -18.78
CA ILE A 135 2.80 -2.79 -18.99
C ILE A 135 3.34 -3.31 -17.65
N PHE A 136 3.70 -2.42 -16.74
CA PHE A 136 4.14 -2.78 -15.40
C PHE A 136 3.06 -3.57 -14.66
N VAL A 137 1.80 -3.11 -14.64
CA VAL A 137 0.72 -3.87 -14.01
C VAL A 137 0.52 -5.22 -14.68
N LEU A 138 0.56 -5.29 -16.00
CA LEU A 138 0.37 -6.55 -16.71
C LEU A 138 1.46 -7.57 -16.34
N VAL A 139 2.72 -7.17 -16.33
CA VAL A 139 3.83 -8.06 -15.97
C VAL A 139 3.81 -8.37 -14.47
N SER A 140 3.70 -7.37 -13.61
CA SER A 140 3.74 -7.56 -12.15
C SER A 140 2.57 -8.41 -11.64
N VAL A 141 1.35 -8.16 -12.13
CA VAL A 141 0.14 -8.87 -11.69
C VAL A 141 -0.02 -10.23 -12.35
N PHE A 142 0.16 -10.35 -13.68
CA PHE A 142 -0.14 -11.63 -14.36
C PHE A 142 1.06 -12.56 -14.48
N LEU A 143 2.28 -12.03 -14.60
CA LEU A 143 3.49 -12.86 -14.78
C LEU A 143 4.18 -13.15 -13.45
N LEU A 144 4.38 -12.12 -12.62
CA LEU A 144 5.27 -12.20 -11.45
C LEU A 144 4.55 -12.51 -10.13
N SER A 145 3.27 -12.15 -9.99
CA SER A 145 2.56 -12.28 -8.72
C SER A 145 2.51 -13.73 -8.21
N ILE A 146 2.19 -14.71 -9.07
CA ILE A 146 2.06 -16.12 -8.68
C ILE A 146 3.39 -16.68 -8.17
N PRO A 147 4.51 -16.59 -8.92
CA PRO A 147 5.82 -17.00 -8.41
C PRO A 147 6.20 -16.30 -7.10
N THR A 148 5.96 -14.98 -7.00
CA THR A 148 6.31 -14.23 -5.79
C THR A 148 5.46 -14.67 -4.59
N ILE A 149 4.16 -14.88 -4.75
CA ILE A 149 3.27 -15.36 -3.67
C ILE A 149 3.72 -16.75 -3.20
N ILE A 150 4.05 -17.66 -4.11
CA ILE A 150 4.53 -19.01 -3.75
C ILE A 150 5.85 -18.91 -2.99
N ALA A 151 6.82 -18.15 -3.50
CA ALA A 151 8.13 -17.99 -2.87
C ALA A 151 8.04 -17.33 -1.49
N THR A 152 7.27 -16.24 -1.37
CA THR A 152 7.02 -15.56 -0.11
C THR A 152 6.25 -16.45 0.86
N GLY A 153 5.26 -17.22 0.40
CA GLY A 153 4.50 -18.16 1.22
C GLY A 153 5.38 -19.26 1.81
N ILE A 154 6.28 -19.84 1.02
CA ILE A 154 7.27 -20.81 1.50
C ILE A 154 8.20 -20.16 2.53
N ALA A 155 8.72 -18.97 2.26
CA ALA A 155 9.60 -18.26 3.18
C ALA A 155 8.90 -17.94 4.52
N VAL A 156 7.65 -17.48 4.46
CA VAL A 156 6.81 -17.21 5.63
C VAL A 156 6.57 -18.50 6.43
N PHE A 157 6.24 -19.60 5.75
CA PHE A 157 6.05 -20.91 6.40
C PHE A 157 7.31 -21.37 7.15
N ILE A 158 8.49 -21.21 6.54
CA ILE A 158 9.76 -21.58 7.17
C ILE A 158 10.02 -20.74 8.43
N VAL A 159 9.85 -19.42 8.38
CA VAL A 159 10.10 -18.57 9.55
C VAL A 159 9.08 -18.82 10.68
N MET A 160 7.84 -19.20 10.34
CA MET A 160 6.80 -19.51 11.34
C MET A 160 7.10 -20.74 12.21
N ILE A 161 8.07 -21.60 11.85
CA ILE A 161 8.44 -22.78 12.65
C ILE A 161 8.90 -22.40 14.06
N THR A 162 9.41 -21.17 14.25
CA THR A 162 9.88 -20.68 15.55
C THR A 162 9.13 -19.43 15.99
N ILE A 163 8.97 -19.24 17.31
CA ILE A 163 8.36 -18.02 17.88
C ILE A 163 9.13 -16.77 17.44
N VAL A 164 10.47 -16.84 17.42
CA VAL A 164 11.32 -15.73 16.97
C VAL A 164 11.08 -15.43 15.49
N GLY A 165 10.87 -16.45 14.66
CA GLY A 165 10.65 -16.24 13.22
C GLY A 165 9.27 -15.65 12.88
N ILE A 166 8.25 -15.76 13.75
CA ILE A 166 7.00 -14.99 13.59
C ILE A 166 7.28 -13.48 13.59
N LEU A 167 8.20 -13.00 14.44
CA LEU A 167 8.60 -11.59 14.47
C LEU A 167 9.36 -11.15 13.20
N LEU A 168 9.86 -12.11 12.41
CA LEU A 168 10.56 -11.84 11.15
C LEU A 168 9.63 -11.83 9.92
N ILE A 169 8.35 -12.18 10.06
CA ILE A 169 7.38 -12.14 8.94
C ILE A 169 7.37 -10.76 8.24
N PRO A 170 7.34 -9.61 8.95
CA PRO A 170 7.39 -8.30 8.29
C PRO A 170 8.64 -8.10 7.44
N VAL A 171 9.78 -8.65 7.87
CA VAL A 171 11.04 -8.58 7.11
C VAL A 171 10.95 -9.41 5.83
N VAL A 172 10.33 -10.60 5.89
CA VAL A 172 10.10 -11.44 4.70
C VAL A 172 9.15 -10.74 3.71
N LEU A 173 8.10 -10.09 4.21
CA LEU A 173 7.15 -9.33 3.38
C LEU A 173 7.74 -8.04 2.79
N ALA A 174 8.75 -7.45 3.44
CA ALA A 174 9.45 -6.28 2.92
C ALA A 174 10.21 -6.56 1.61
N ILE A 175 10.66 -7.80 1.39
CA ILE A 175 11.43 -8.20 0.19
C ILE A 175 10.62 -7.99 -1.11
N PRO A 176 9.44 -8.63 -1.30
CA PRO A 176 8.66 -8.42 -2.52
C PRO A 176 8.17 -6.97 -2.66
N MET A 177 7.88 -6.29 -1.54
CA MET A 177 7.49 -4.88 -1.58
C MET A 177 8.60 -3.99 -2.16
N LEU A 178 9.84 -4.16 -1.66
CA LEU A 178 11.00 -3.42 -2.16
C LEU A 178 11.32 -3.80 -3.61
N PHE A 179 11.15 -5.08 -3.97
CA PHE A 179 11.38 -5.58 -5.33
C PHE A 179 10.51 -4.86 -6.36
N PHE A 180 9.18 -4.87 -6.17
CA PHE A 180 8.25 -4.25 -7.10
C PHE A 180 8.37 -2.72 -7.11
N HIS A 181 8.65 -2.10 -5.97
CA HIS A 181 8.83 -0.65 -5.89
C HIS A 181 10.07 -0.20 -6.66
N SER A 182 11.20 -0.85 -6.42
CA SER A 182 12.47 -0.55 -7.11
C SER A 182 12.37 -0.82 -8.61
N MET A 183 11.59 -1.85 -9.00
CA MET A 183 11.38 -2.21 -10.40
C MET A 183 10.61 -1.11 -11.11
N LEU A 184 9.56 -0.60 -10.45
CA LEU A 184 8.77 0.51 -10.98
C LEU A 184 9.60 1.79 -11.07
N MET A 185 10.34 2.13 -10.01
CA MET A 185 11.24 3.29 -9.95
C MET A 185 12.21 3.32 -11.14
N GLU A 186 12.85 2.20 -11.45
CA GLU A 186 13.77 2.13 -12.58
C GLU A 186 13.04 2.16 -13.93
N TYR A 187 11.93 1.42 -14.05
CA TYR A 187 11.22 1.29 -15.31
C TYR A 187 10.58 2.61 -15.80
N ILE A 188 10.10 3.46 -14.89
CA ILE A 188 9.51 4.77 -15.26
C ILE A 188 10.55 5.78 -15.73
N ARG A 189 11.81 5.68 -15.29
CA ARG A 189 12.93 6.52 -15.77
C ARG A 189 13.12 6.30 -17.26
N GLY A 190 13.07 5.03 -17.67
CA GLY A 190 12.91 4.62 -19.06
C GLY A 190 14.20 4.38 -19.82
N GLU A 191 15.30 4.27 -19.08
CA GLU A 191 16.62 3.87 -19.55
C GLU A 191 16.69 2.36 -19.82
N LYS A 192 15.81 1.56 -19.18
CA LYS A 192 15.84 0.09 -19.20
C LYS A 192 14.48 -0.53 -19.55
N GLY A 193 14.52 -1.74 -20.11
CA GLY A 193 13.34 -2.59 -20.31
C GLY A 193 12.77 -3.09 -18.97
N ILE A 194 11.58 -3.68 -18.99
CA ILE A 194 10.92 -4.15 -17.76
C ILE A 194 11.70 -5.31 -17.10
N PHE A 195 12.24 -6.23 -17.89
CA PHE A 195 13.05 -7.35 -17.39
C PHE A 195 14.43 -6.89 -16.88
N ASP A 196 15.05 -5.91 -17.55
CA ASP A 196 16.29 -5.30 -17.05
C ASP A 196 16.06 -4.58 -15.72
N SER A 197 14.90 -3.92 -15.59
CA SER A 197 14.48 -3.26 -14.35
C SER A 197 14.24 -4.27 -13.22
N MET A 198 13.79 -5.50 -13.53
CA MET A 198 13.72 -6.58 -12.54
C MET A 198 15.11 -7.01 -12.06
N GLY A 199 16.07 -7.15 -12.97
CA GLY A 199 17.46 -7.46 -12.63
C GLY A 199 18.04 -6.40 -11.68
N TYR A 200 17.80 -5.13 -11.99
CA TYR A 200 18.18 -4.01 -11.15
C TYR A 200 17.58 -4.10 -9.74
N SER A 201 16.29 -4.42 -9.62
CA SER A 201 15.64 -4.59 -8.31
C SER A 201 16.24 -5.68 -7.45
N PHE A 202 16.67 -6.80 -8.05
CA PHE A 202 17.37 -7.84 -7.30
C PHE A 202 18.71 -7.32 -6.75
N SER A 203 19.43 -6.50 -7.52
CA SER A 203 20.66 -5.88 -7.06
C SER A 203 20.44 -4.87 -5.93
N VAL A 204 19.36 -4.08 -5.99
CA VAL A 204 18.95 -3.16 -4.90
C VAL A 204 18.74 -3.92 -3.59
N ILE A 205 18.03 -5.06 -3.66
CA ILE A 205 17.78 -5.92 -2.49
C ILE A 205 19.08 -6.57 -1.99
N GLY A 206 19.92 -7.06 -2.91
CA GLY A 206 21.14 -7.82 -2.58
C GLY A 206 22.24 -6.98 -1.92
N ASN A 207 22.52 -5.77 -2.42
CA ASN A 207 23.69 -4.99 -1.97
C ASN A 207 23.60 -4.54 -0.51
N LYS A 208 22.39 -4.25 -0.02
CA LYS A 208 22.15 -3.79 1.36
C LYS A 208 21.00 -4.52 2.03
N PHE A 209 20.88 -5.82 1.81
CA PHE A 209 19.74 -6.62 2.28
C PHE A 209 19.36 -6.33 3.74
N VAL A 210 20.31 -6.44 4.67
CA VAL A 210 20.06 -6.24 6.10
C VAL A 210 19.55 -4.82 6.41
N HIS A 211 20.18 -3.80 5.84
CA HIS A 211 19.86 -2.40 6.14
C HIS A 211 18.56 -1.96 5.45
N ALA A 212 18.38 -2.31 4.17
CA ALA A 212 17.23 -1.94 3.37
C ALA A 212 15.98 -2.74 3.73
N VAL A 213 16.07 -4.08 3.69
CA VAL A 213 14.94 -4.97 3.98
C VAL A 213 14.62 -4.96 5.48
N GLY A 214 15.64 -4.91 6.34
CA GLY A 214 15.43 -4.83 7.78
C GLY A 214 14.73 -3.54 8.21
N CYS A 215 15.13 -2.39 7.66
CA CYS A 215 14.50 -1.10 7.98
C CYS A 215 13.04 -1.08 7.52
N LEU A 216 12.79 -1.49 6.27
CA LEU A 216 11.44 -1.59 5.73
C LEU A 216 10.59 -2.60 6.51
N GLY A 217 11.17 -3.73 6.94
CA GLY A 217 10.50 -4.72 7.76
C GLY A 217 10.07 -4.18 9.13
N ILE A 218 10.91 -3.36 9.78
CA ILE A 218 10.55 -2.71 11.04
C ILE A 218 9.45 -1.67 10.83
N LEU A 219 9.53 -0.86 9.77
CA LEU A 219 8.45 0.08 9.44
C LEU A 219 7.14 -0.66 9.13
N LEU A 220 7.21 -1.81 8.44
CA LEU A 220 6.05 -2.65 8.17
C LEU A 220 5.46 -3.23 9.46
N PHE A 221 6.31 -3.69 10.38
CA PHE A 221 5.89 -4.13 11.70
C PHE A 221 5.17 -3.02 12.49
N MET A 222 5.69 -1.79 12.44
CA MET A 222 5.03 -0.62 13.05
C MET A 222 3.67 -0.35 12.40
N SER A 223 3.57 -0.40 11.07
CA SER A 223 2.29 -0.26 10.33
C SER A 223 1.27 -1.33 10.76
N TYR A 224 1.74 -2.55 11.00
CA TYR A 224 0.91 -3.65 11.48
C TYR A 224 0.43 -3.44 12.91
N ILE A 225 1.28 -2.93 13.83
CA ILE A 225 0.85 -2.56 15.18
C ILE A 225 -0.28 -1.51 15.14
N VAL A 226 -0.16 -0.51 14.26
CA VAL A 226 -1.23 0.47 14.04
C VAL A 226 -2.51 -0.23 13.58
N GLN A 227 -2.40 -1.20 12.66
CA GLN A 227 -3.54 -2.00 12.20
C GLN A 227 -4.22 -2.76 13.34
N LEU A 228 -3.43 -3.40 14.21
CA LEU A 228 -3.94 -4.15 15.36
C LEU A 228 -4.71 -3.24 16.32
N GLY A 229 -4.24 -2.01 16.52
CA GLY A 229 -4.96 -1.01 17.32
C GLY A 229 -6.37 -0.76 16.80
N PHE A 230 -6.52 -0.53 15.48
CA PHE A 230 -7.83 -0.36 14.85
C PHE A 230 -8.68 -1.64 14.86
N GLY A 231 -8.07 -2.80 14.62
CA GLY A 231 -8.76 -4.08 14.68
C GLY A 231 -9.32 -4.40 16.08
N PHE A 232 -8.59 -4.01 17.12
CA PHE A 232 -9.05 -4.15 18.50
C PHE A 232 -10.27 -3.25 18.80
N VAL A 233 -10.21 -1.98 18.38
CA VAL A 233 -11.34 -1.06 18.48
C VAL A 233 -12.58 -1.63 17.77
N GLN A 234 -12.40 -2.13 16.55
CA GLN A 234 -13.48 -2.78 15.81
C GLN A 234 -14.07 -3.98 16.55
N SER A 235 -13.21 -4.84 17.13
CA SER A 235 -13.63 -6.05 17.83
C SER A 235 -14.48 -5.72 19.06
N ILE A 236 -14.16 -4.65 19.79
CA ILE A 236 -14.97 -4.17 20.92
C ILE A 236 -16.36 -3.76 20.43
N PHE A 237 -16.46 -2.99 19.34
CA PHE A 237 -17.75 -2.55 18.82
C PHE A 237 -18.62 -3.71 18.33
N THR A 238 -18.03 -4.66 17.61
CA THR A 238 -18.75 -5.86 17.16
C THR A 238 -19.20 -6.71 18.34
N GLY A 239 -18.32 -6.94 19.34
CA GLY A 239 -18.66 -7.71 20.54
C GLY A 239 -19.75 -7.04 21.38
N ALA A 240 -19.62 -5.75 21.65
CA ALA A 240 -20.61 -4.98 22.42
C ALA A 240 -21.97 -4.92 21.72
N GLY A 241 -22.00 -4.84 20.38
CA GLY A 241 -23.23 -4.90 19.59
C GLY A 241 -23.98 -6.22 19.77
N ILE A 242 -23.27 -7.35 19.86
CA ILE A 242 -23.88 -8.67 20.09
C ILE A 242 -24.44 -8.79 21.52
N TYR A 243 -23.76 -8.25 22.53
CA TYR A 243 -24.18 -8.37 23.94
C TYR A 243 -25.27 -7.39 24.38
N THR A 244 -25.47 -6.29 23.65
CA THR A 244 -26.52 -5.30 23.92
C THR A 244 -27.87 -5.65 23.28
N MET A 245 -27.91 -6.71 22.45
CA MET A 245 -29.15 -7.26 21.92
C MET A 245 -29.88 -8.10 22.97
N THR A 246 -30.97 -7.59 23.52
CA THR A 246 -31.88 -8.36 24.37
C THR A 246 -32.69 -9.37 23.55
N PRO A 247 -33.21 -10.47 24.15
CA PRO A 247 -34.07 -11.42 23.44
C PRO A 247 -35.33 -10.77 22.83
N GLU A 248 -35.86 -9.70 23.42
CA GLU A 248 -37.00 -8.92 22.90
C GLU A 248 -36.62 -8.00 21.72
N ALA A 249 -35.35 -7.59 21.62
CA ALA A 249 -34.82 -6.84 20.47
C ALA A 249 -34.62 -7.73 19.22
N GLN A 250 -34.86 -9.04 19.31
CA GLN A 250 -34.93 -9.94 18.16
C GLN A 250 -36.15 -9.68 17.27
N MET A 251 -37.12 -8.88 17.72
CA MET A 251 -38.30 -8.50 16.93
C MET A 251 -38.17 -7.13 16.23
N ASP A 252 -37.16 -6.32 16.58
CA ASP A 252 -36.83 -5.05 15.92
C ASP A 252 -35.38 -5.03 15.44
N VAL A 253 -35.05 -6.05 14.63
CA VAL A 253 -33.70 -6.37 14.14
C VAL A 253 -33.13 -5.26 13.23
N ALA A 254 -33.98 -4.40 12.67
CA ALA A 254 -33.61 -3.41 11.66
C ALA A 254 -32.80 -2.24 12.24
N ASP A 255 -33.20 -1.68 13.38
CA ASP A 255 -32.55 -0.48 13.93
C ASP A 255 -31.25 -0.80 14.68
N SER A 256 -31.20 -1.93 15.39
CA SER A 256 -29.98 -2.39 16.08
C SER A 256 -28.89 -2.86 15.10
N SER A 257 -29.28 -3.48 13.98
CA SER A 257 -28.33 -3.84 12.90
C SER A 257 -27.80 -2.62 12.14
N ALA A 258 -28.62 -1.57 11.94
CA ALA A 258 -28.19 -0.36 11.24
C ALA A 258 -27.09 0.42 11.99
N ILE A 259 -27.19 0.53 13.33
CA ILE A 259 -26.17 1.19 14.16
C ILE A 259 -24.86 0.38 14.11
N MET A 260 -24.93 -0.94 14.26
CA MET A 260 -23.77 -1.83 14.20
C MET A 260 -23.06 -1.77 12.84
N ILE A 261 -23.82 -1.83 11.74
CA ILE A 261 -23.28 -1.69 10.37
C ILE A 261 -22.61 -0.33 10.17
N THR A 262 -23.23 0.74 10.67
CA THR A 262 -22.68 2.09 10.55
C THR A 262 -21.34 2.24 11.28
N VAL A 263 -21.25 1.75 12.52
CA VAL A 263 -20.00 1.78 13.30
C VAL A 263 -18.90 0.94 12.65
N MET A 264 -19.26 -0.25 12.14
CA MET A 264 -18.34 -1.12 11.43
C MET A 264 -17.76 -0.43 10.19
N VAL A 265 -18.63 0.15 9.34
CA VAL A 265 -18.22 0.88 8.13
C VAL A 265 -17.31 2.06 8.47
N VAL A 266 -17.67 2.88 9.46
CA VAL A 266 -16.88 4.06 9.83
C VAL A 266 -15.49 3.64 10.34
N THR A 267 -15.42 2.61 11.18
CA THR A 267 -14.15 2.11 11.72
C THR A 267 -13.27 1.54 10.62
N TYR A 268 -13.83 0.78 9.69
CA TYR A 268 -13.14 0.27 8.51
C TYR A 268 -12.63 1.37 7.59
N ALA A 269 -13.46 2.38 7.34
CA ALA A 269 -13.13 3.54 6.52
C ALA A 269 -11.94 4.32 7.11
N ILE A 270 -11.96 4.59 8.42
CA ILE A 270 -10.85 5.25 9.12
C ILE A 270 -9.59 4.37 9.05
N SER A 271 -9.72 3.07 9.31
CA SER A 271 -8.60 2.11 9.25
C SER A 271 -7.96 2.09 7.86
N PHE A 272 -8.77 2.09 6.80
CA PHE A 272 -8.31 2.12 5.42
C PHE A 272 -7.53 3.39 5.09
N VAL A 273 -8.03 4.55 5.53
CA VAL A 273 -7.34 5.84 5.36
C VAL A 273 -6.00 5.82 6.09
N VAL A 274 -5.97 5.42 7.36
CA VAL A 274 -4.73 5.35 8.14
C VAL A 274 -3.71 4.40 7.51
N GLN A 275 -4.16 3.23 7.06
CA GLN A 275 -3.27 2.28 6.38
C GLN A 275 -2.74 2.80 5.04
N THR A 276 -3.51 3.61 4.34
CA THR A 276 -3.03 4.31 3.14
C THR A 276 -1.84 5.21 3.49
N PHE A 277 -1.94 6.01 4.56
CA PHE A 277 -0.84 6.86 5.01
C PHE A 277 0.38 6.06 5.50
N CYS A 278 0.17 4.97 6.24
CA CYS A 278 1.27 4.09 6.63
C CYS A 278 1.96 3.47 5.40
N GLY A 279 1.18 3.03 4.40
CA GLY A 279 1.69 2.53 3.13
C GLY A 279 2.53 3.55 2.36
N LEU A 280 2.15 4.83 2.39
CA LEU A 280 2.95 5.90 1.79
C LEU A 280 4.28 6.12 2.49
N ILE A 281 4.32 6.02 3.83
CA ILE A 281 5.58 6.10 4.59
C ILE A 281 6.51 4.94 4.21
N LEU A 282 5.98 3.74 4.03
CA LEU A 282 6.74 2.58 3.53
C LEU A 282 7.30 2.84 2.12
N GLN A 283 6.50 3.40 1.22
CA GLN A 283 6.95 3.73 -0.14
C GLN A 283 8.01 4.84 -0.14
N ILE A 284 7.92 5.82 0.75
CA ILE A 284 8.96 6.84 0.95
C ILE A 284 10.28 6.16 1.31
N ASN A 285 10.26 5.22 2.27
CA ASN A 285 11.45 4.46 2.66
C ASN A 285 12.02 3.66 1.47
N GLN A 286 11.16 2.97 0.71
CA GLN A 286 11.58 2.21 -0.48
C GLN A 286 12.21 3.11 -1.54
N SER A 287 11.69 4.32 -1.76
CA SER A 287 12.31 5.29 -2.66
C SER A 287 13.68 5.74 -2.16
N LEU A 288 13.85 5.99 -0.86
CA LEU A 288 15.16 6.35 -0.30
C LEU A 288 16.16 5.20 -0.45
N VAL A 289 15.74 3.95 -0.26
CA VAL A 289 16.56 2.75 -0.53
C VAL A 289 17.02 2.70 -1.98
N PHE A 290 16.11 2.95 -2.92
CA PHE A 290 16.43 3.01 -4.35
C PHE A 290 17.50 4.07 -4.66
N TYR A 291 17.33 5.30 -4.18
CA TYR A 291 18.30 6.38 -4.43
C TYR A 291 19.64 6.18 -3.73
N THR A 292 19.65 5.55 -2.55
CA THR A 292 20.90 5.15 -1.88
C THR A 292 21.69 4.17 -2.73
N TYR A 293 21.03 3.12 -3.24
CA TYR A 293 21.68 2.12 -4.09
C TYR A 293 22.23 2.76 -5.37
N LYS A 294 21.48 3.69 -5.96
CA LYS A 294 21.90 4.41 -7.16
C LYS A 294 23.12 5.30 -6.92
N GLU A 295 23.17 6.01 -5.80
CA GLU A 295 24.37 6.77 -5.42
C GLU A 295 25.60 5.88 -5.26
N GLU A 296 25.44 4.71 -4.65
CA GLU A 296 26.56 3.79 -4.40
C GLU A 296 27.08 3.10 -5.66
N THR A 297 26.25 2.99 -6.69
CA THR A 297 26.61 2.33 -7.95
C THR A 297 27.02 3.31 -9.04
N GLU A 298 26.44 4.51 -9.05
CA GLU A 298 26.67 5.53 -10.08
C GLU A 298 27.49 6.73 -9.59
N HIS A 299 27.79 6.83 -8.28
CA HIS A 299 28.63 7.88 -7.68
C HIS A 299 28.22 9.31 -8.05
N ILE A 300 26.91 9.57 -8.17
CA ILE A 300 26.35 10.81 -8.73
C ILE A 300 26.76 12.02 -7.91
N ASN A 301 26.54 11.98 -6.59
CA ASN A 301 26.90 13.09 -5.71
C ASN A 301 28.41 13.14 -5.45
N THR A 302 29.08 11.99 -5.40
CA THR A 302 30.54 11.94 -5.27
C THR A 302 31.24 12.69 -6.41
N ASN A 303 30.76 12.55 -7.65
CA ASN A 303 31.29 13.31 -8.79
C ASN A 303 30.97 14.81 -8.68
N SER A 304 29.74 15.17 -8.27
CA SER A 304 29.36 16.59 -8.11
C SER A 304 30.15 17.32 -7.01
N VAL A 305 30.51 16.62 -5.92
CA VAL A 305 31.32 17.16 -4.83
C VAL A 305 32.78 17.35 -5.27
N ILE A 306 33.32 16.42 -6.09
CA ILE A 306 34.66 16.57 -6.67
C ILE A 306 34.69 17.78 -7.63
N ASP A 307 33.66 17.96 -8.47
CA ASP A 307 33.56 19.11 -9.38
C ASP A 307 33.45 20.44 -8.61
N GLN A 308 32.74 20.46 -7.47
CA GLN A 308 32.65 21.65 -6.61
C GLN A 308 33.96 21.97 -5.90
N ILE A 309 34.74 20.96 -5.49
CA ILE A 309 36.06 21.15 -4.92
C ILE A 309 37.03 21.66 -5.99
N GLY A 310 36.96 21.11 -7.22
CA GLY A 310 37.80 21.56 -8.35
C GLY A 310 37.44 22.93 -8.91
N ALA A 311 36.19 23.40 -8.74
CA ALA A 311 35.78 24.75 -9.10
C ALA A 311 36.16 25.83 -8.05
N GLY A 312 36.68 25.40 -6.90
CA GLY A 312 37.16 26.27 -5.82
C GLY A 312 38.66 26.59 -5.87
N GLU A 313 39.40 26.09 -6.89
CA GLU A 313 40.80 26.45 -7.20
C GLU A 313 40.91 27.42 -8.38
#